data_AF-A0A7I8V723-F1
#
_entry.id   AF-A0A7I8V723-F1
#
_cell.length_a   1.000
_cell.length_b   1.000
_cell.length_c   1.000
_cell.angle_alpha   90.00
_cell.angle_beta   90.00
_cell.angle_gamma   90.00
#
_symmetry.space_group_name_H-M   'P 1'
#
loop_
_entity.id
_entity.type
_entity.pdbx_description
1 polymer ?
#
loop_
_entity_poly.entity_id
_entity_poly.type
_entity_poly.pdbx_seq_one_letter_code
_entity_poly.pdbx_strand_id
1 'polypeptide(L)'
;MGLEVEESNTAIQNEPETEIVQNFENNEEASVEETVADEEQVESTEAESNQDEVEEEEEEELEDPLDSLKESCGESSACASYKAELDKCTERVTSHPETTENCSQELYDFMHCVDKCVSKQLFSKLK
;
A
#
# COMPACT_ATOMS: atom_id res chain seq x y z
N MET A 1 -40.89 34.78 -20.99
CA MET A 1 -39.81 35.80 -21.00
C MET A 1 -39.36 35.91 -19.55
N GLY A 2 -38.33 35.23 -19.09
CA GLY A 2 -37.22 34.60 -19.80
C GLY A 2 -35.97 35.01 -19.04
N LEU A 3 -35.41 34.08 -18.27
CA LEU A 3 -34.07 34.18 -17.73
C LEU A 3 -33.36 32.89 -18.10
N GLU A 4 -32.19 33.05 -18.70
CA GLU A 4 -31.43 31.96 -19.32
C GLU A 4 -30.75 31.07 -18.28
N VAL A 5 -30.70 29.78 -18.57
CA VAL A 5 -29.87 28.82 -17.84
C VAL A 5 -28.50 28.86 -18.49
N GLU A 6 -27.55 29.53 -17.85
CA GLU A 6 -26.15 29.51 -18.28
C GLU A 6 -25.57 28.11 -18.02
N GLU A 7 -25.38 27.34 -19.09
CA GLU A 7 -24.73 26.04 -19.05
C GLU A 7 -23.23 26.22 -18.75
N SER A 8 -22.84 26.07 -17.48
CA SER A 8 -21.43 25.97 -17.06
C SER A 8 -20.84 24.60 -17.42
N ASN A 9 -20.77 24.34 -18.73
CA ASN A 9 -20.13 23.18 -19.33
C ASN A 9 -18.60 23.33 -19.30
N THR A 10 -18.03 23.30 -18.10
CA THR A 10 -16.57 23.28 -17.91
C THR A 10 -16.05 21.90 -18.26
N ALA A 11 -15.38 21.80 -19.40
CA ALA A 11 -14.67 20.61 -19.82
C ALA A 11 -13.63 20.22 -18.75
N ILE A 12 -13.81 19.05 -18.13
CA ILE A 12 -12.70 18.32 -17.53
C ILE A 12 -11.88 17.79 -18.70
N GLN A 13 -10.84 18.53 -19.06
CA GLN A 13 -9.85 18.08 -20.01
C GLN A 13 -9.08 16.92 -19.37
N ASN A 14 -9.06 15.78 -20.06
CA ASN A 14 -8.27 14.64 -19.63
C ASN A 14 -6.79 15.05 -19.63
N GLU A 15 -6.17 15.19 -18.46
CA GLU A 15 -4.73 15.25 -18.36
C GLU A 15 -4.19 13.82 -18.27
N PRO A 16 -3.18 13.45 -19.07
CA PRO A 16 -2.71 12.07 -19.12
C PRO A 16 -1.98 11.71 -17.83
N GLU A 17 -2.24 10.51 -17.32
CA GLU A 17 -1.40 9.88 -16.31
C GLU A 17 0.02 9.73 -16.89
N THR A 18 0.96 10.56 -16.44
CA THR A 18 2.35 10.44 -16.85
C THR A 18 2.97 9.22 -16.19
N GLU A 19 2.94 8.12 -16.92
CA GLU A 19 3.66 6.89 -16.62
C GLU A 19 5.14 7.21 -16.34
N ILE A 20 5.61 6.89 -15.13
CA ILE A 20 7.04 6.69 -14.90
C ILE A 20 7.36 5.24 -15.25
N VAL A 21 7.35 4.95 -16.56
CA VAL A 21 7.97 3.72 -17.06
C VAL A 21 9.48 3.91 -16.91
N GLN A 22 10.12 3.21 -15.97
CA GLN A 22 11.57 3.11 -15.98
C GLN A 22 11.98 2.10 -17.04
N ASN A 23 12.45 2.61 -18.17
CA ASN A 23 12.93 1.84 -19.32
C ASN A 23 14.05 0.87 -18.92
N PHE A 24 13.71 -0.39 -18.66
CA PHE A 24 14.63 -1.51 -18.77
C PHE A 24 14.48 -2.16 -20.14
N GLU A 25 14.85 -1.40 -21.17
CA GLU A 25 14.93 -1.91 -22.53
C GLU A 25 16.31 -2.49 -22.83
N ASN A 26 16.30 -3.79 -23.11
CA ASN A 26 17.15 -4.46 -24.09
C ASN A 26 18.65 -4.63 -23.74
N ASN A 27 18.96 -5.78 -23.14
CA ASN A 27 20.04 -6.60 -23.71
C ASN A 27 19.40 -7.80 -24.43
N GLU A 28 19.74 -7.94 -25.70
CA GLU A 28 19.21 -8.94 -26.63
C GLU A 28 19.94 -10.28 -26.46
N GLU A 29 19.41 -11.32 -27.13
CA GLU A 29 20.04 -12.62 -27.50
C GLU A 29 19.59 -13.91 -26.80
N ALA A 30 19.63 -14.98 -27.61
CA ALA A 30 19.56 -16.41 -27.25
C ALA A 30 18.22 -17.01 -26.77
N SER A 31 17.32 -17.22 -27.73
CA SER A 31 16.38 -18.35 -27.71
C SER A 31 17.14 -19.68 -27.75
N VAL A 32 17.04 -20.53 -26.71
CA VAL A 32 17.43 -21.96 -26.77
C VAL A 32 16.49 -22.83 -25.92
N GLU A 33 15.50 -23.47 -26.54
CA GLU A 33 15.00 -24.77 -26.08
C GLU A 33 15.70 -25.87 -26.87
N GLU A 34 16.76 -26.50 -26.33
CA GLU A 34 17.19 -27.82 -26.82
C GLU A 34 17.94 -28.66 -25.76
N THR A 35 17.22 -29.65 -25.21
CA THR A 35 17.72 -30.96 -24.73
C THR A 35 18.58 -31.12 -23.45
N VAL A 36 18.52 -32.35 -22.92
CA VAL A 36 19.09 -32.86 -21.67
C VAL A 36 20.32 -33.74 -21.90
N ALA A 37 21.34 -33.60 -21.04
CA ALA A 37 22.54 -34.44 -20.77
C ALA A 37 23.66 -33.50 -20.22
N ASP A 38 24.58 -33.84 -19.30
CA ASP A 38 24.84 -35.01 -18.43
C ASP A 38 25.75 -34.52 -17.25
N GLU A 39 26.27 -35.42 -16.39
CA GLU A 39 26.89 -35.11 -15.08
C GLU A 39 28.35 -34.58 -15.06
N GLU A 40 28.72 -33.76 -14.05
CA GLU A 40 29.96 -33.75 -13.20
C GLU A 40 30.00 -32.41 -12.40
N GLN A 41 29.83 -32.33 -11.07
CA GLN A 41 30.65 -32.76 -9.90
C GLN A 41 31.82 -31.80 -9.51
N VAL A 42 32.01 -31.62 -8.19
CA VAL A 42 33.11 -30.92 -7.42
C VAL A 42 33.17 -29.37 -7.50
N GLU A 43 33.64 -28.60 -6.49
CA GLU A 43 34.31 -28.92 -5.21
C GLU A 43 34.06 -27.83 -4.10
N SER A 44 34.44 -28.18 -2.86
CA SER A 44 34.31 -27.43 -1.59
C SER A 44 35.70 -27.14 -0.96
N THR A 45 35.98 -26.16 -0.10
CA THR A 45 35.18 -25.22 0.74
C THR A 45 36.13 -24.18 1.37
N GLU A 46 35.60 -23.05 1.87
CA GLU A 46 36.24 -22.20 2.92
C GLU A 46 37.60 -21.52 2.59
N ALA A 47 38.12 -20.55 3.36
CA ALA A 47 37.53 -19.53 4.24
C ALA A 47 38.61 -18.46 4.51
N GLU A 48 38.24 -17.19 4.69
CA GLU A 48 39.02 -16.17 5.41
C GLU A 48 38.03 -15.10 5.90
N SER A 49 37.72 -15.09 7.19
CA SER A 49 37.01 -13.99 7.85
C SER A 49 37.53 -13.87 9.27
N ASN A 50 38.25 -12.79 9.55
CA ASN A 50 38.64 -12.45 10.92
C ASN A 50 37.39 -12.01 11.67
N GLN A 51 37.13 -12.67 12.80
CA GLN A 51 36.03 -12.34 13.70
C GLN A 51 36.43 -11.13 14.56
N ASP A 52 36.37 -9.94 13.97
CA ASP A 52 36.36 -8.70 14.73
C ASP A 52 34.99 -8.51 15.39
N GLU A 53 35.04 -7.95 16.60
CA GLU A 53 33.97 -7.92 17.60
C GLU A 53 32.72 -7.18 17.07
N VAL A 54 31.61 -7.91 16.87
CA VAL A 54 30.30 -7.31 16.64
C VAL A 54 29.74 -6.90 18.00
N GLU A 55 29.73 -5.59 18.29
CA GLU A 55 28.92 -5.04 19.37
C GLU A 55 27.44 -5.33 19.05
N GLU A 56 26.80 -6.16 19.88
CA GLU A 56 25.33 -6.32 19.84
C GLU A 56 24.71 -5.02 20.38
N GLU A 57 24.56 -4.02 19.51
CA GLU A 57 23.62 -2.92 19.75
C GLU A 57 22.22 -3.53 19.88
N GLU A 58 21.62 -3.40 21.07
CA GLU A 58 20.21 -3.75 21.27
C GLU A 58 19.36 -2.83 20.38
N GLU A 59 18.90 -3.35 19.24
CA GLU A 59 17.94 -2.65 18.36
C GLU A 59 16.63 -2.43 19.13
N GLU A 60 16.50 -1.28 19.79
CA GLU A 60 15.23 -0.82 20.37
C GLU A 60 14.19 -0.72 19.24
N GLU A 61 13.18 -1.59 19.27
CA GLU A 61 12.12 -1.64 18.26
C GLU A 61 11.35 -0.32 18.23
N LEU A 62 11.67 0.52 17.25
CA LEU A 62 11.18 1.89 17.14
C LEU A 62 9.73 1.92 16.61
N GLU A 63 8.75 1.76 17.50
CA GLU A 63 7.32 1.78 17.18
C GLU A 63 6.90 3.09 16.49
N ASP A 64 6.20 3.00 15.35
CA ASP A 64 5.66 4.17 14.64
C ASP A 64 4.49 4.80 15.44
N PRO A 65 4.60 6.06 15.91
CA PRO A 65 3.50 6.75 16.59
C PRO A 65 2.22 6.85 15.77
N LEU A 66 2.28 6.70 14.44
CA LEU A 66 1.13 6.69 13.55
C LEU A 66 0.20 5.50 13.81
N ASP A 67 0.72 4.31 14.06
CA ASP A 67 -0.12 3.10 14.15
C ASP A 67 -0.90 3.07 15.48
N SER A 68 -0.23 3.36 16.59
CA SER A 68 -0.83 3.69 17.89
C SER A 68 -1.93 4.78 17.79
N LEU A 69 -1.75 5.78 16.91
CA LEU A 69 -2.75 6.83 16.66
C LEU A 69 -3.90 6.37 15.76
N LYS A 70 -3.64 5.53 14.73
CA LYS A 70 -4.69 4.97 13.87
C LYS A 70 -5.63 4.06 14.66
N GLU A 71 -5.09 3.21 15.53
CA GLU A 71 -5.90 2.30 16.37
C GLU A 71 -6.81 3.11 17.30
N SER A 72 -6.23 3.99 18.13
CA SER A 72 -7.00 4.82 19.07
C SER A 72 -8.00 5.78 18.39
N CYS A 73 -7.71 6.29 17.19
CA CYS A 73 -8.66 7.07 16.40
C CYS A 73 -9.74 6.19 15.73
N GLY A 74 -9.41 4.96 15.32
CA GLY A 74 -10.33 4.01 14.72
C GLY A 74 -11.38 3.48 15.71
N GLU A 75 -10.97 3.21 16.95
CA GLU A 75 -11.85 2.85 18.06
C GLU A 75 -12.69 4.03 18.59
N SER A 76 -12.38 5.26 18.19
CA SER A 76 -13.11 6.44 18.67
C SER A 76 -14.59 6.39 18.29
N SER A 77 -15.46 6.88 19.18
CA SER A 77 -16.91 6.90 18.96
C SER A 77 -17.35 7.70 17.73
N ALA A 78 -16.49 8.56 17.19
CA ALA A 78 -16.71 9.29 15.94
C ALA A 78 -16.48 8.43 14.69
N CYS A 79 -15.58 7.43 14.74
CA CYS A 79 -15.22 6.59 13.60
C CYS A 79 -15.82 5.17 13.68
N ALA A 80 -16.26 4.74 14.86
CA ALA A 80 -16.87 3.42 15.10
C ALA A 80 -18.08 3.12 14.19
N SER A 81 -18.89 4.12 13.80
CA SER A 81 -20.00 3.91 12.87
C SER A 81 -19.53 3.55 11.45
N TYR A 82 -18.52 4.27 10.94
CA TYR A 82 -17.94 4.01 9.63
C TYR A 82 -17.21 2.66 9.59
N LYS A 83 -16.51 2.31 10.67
CA LYS A 83 -15.91 0.97 10.82
C LYS A 83 -16.97 -0.14 10.76
N ALA A 84 -18.10 0.04 11.44
CA ALA A 84 -19.21 -0.90 11.41
C ALA A 84 -19.98 -0.96 10.07
N GLU A 85 -19.80 0.01 9.17
CA GLU A 85 -20.32 -0.05 7.80
C GLU A 85 -19.33 -0.75 6.86
N LEU A 86 -18.03 -0.44 6.98
CA LEU A 86 -16.95 -1.16 6.31
C LEU A 86 -16.95 -2.66 6.64
N ASP A 87 -17.19 -3.03 7.90
CA ASP A 87 -17.26 -4.44 8.31
C ASP A 87 -18.46 -5.17 7.68
N LYS A 88 -19.64 -4.55 7.61
CA LYS A 88 -20.82 -5.10 6.92
C LYS A 88 -20.62 -5.24 5.42
N CYS A 89 -19.89 -4.31 4.79
CA CYS A 89 -19.51 -4.47 3.39
C CYS A 89 -18.53 -5.63 3.23
N THR A 90 -17.52 -5.72 4.10
CA THR A 90 -16.52 -6.79 4.08
C THR A 90 -17.17 -8.17 4.24
N GLU A 91 -18.11 -8.33 5.16
CA GLU A 91 -18.93 -9.55 5.31
C GLU A 91 -19.74 -9.88 4.05
N ARG A 92 -20.31 -8.88 3.37
CA ARG A 92 -21.09 -9.05 2.14
C ARG A 92 -20.22 -9.49 0.96
N VAL A 93 -19.05 -8.87 0.76
CA VAL A 93 -18.10 -9.21 -0.30
C VAL A 93 -17.46 -10.58 -0.06
N THR A 94 -17.01 -10.85 1.18
CA THR A 94 -16.39 -12.15 1.54
C THR A 94 -17.37 -13.33 1.47
N SER A 95 -18.67 -13.09 1.68
CA SER A 95 -19.71 -14.13 1.54
C SER A 95 -20.16 -14.39 0.10
N HIS A 96 -19.84 -13.51 -0.85
CA HIS A 96 -20.25 -13.61 -2.25
C HIS A 96 -19.04 -13.44 -3.20
N PRO A 97 -18.16 -14.43 -3.34
CA PRO A 97 -16.90 -14.30 -4.10
C PRO A 97 -17.07 -13.98 -5.59
N GLU A 98 -18.25 -14.22 -6.16
CA GLU A 98 -18.60 -13.88 -7.54
C GLU A 98 -19.17 -12.45 -7.70
N THR A 99 -19.10 -11.61 -6.65
CA THR A 99 -19.59 -10.22 -6.70
C THR A 99 -18.59 -9.29 -7.39
N THR A 100 -19.09 -8.27 -8.09
CA THR A 100 -18.29 -7.13 -8.58
C THR A 100 -18.22 -5.98 -7.58
N GLU A 101 -18.84 -6.14 -6.40
CA GLU A 101 -18.86 -5.17 -5.32
C GLU A 101 -17.47 -5.05 -4.65
N ASN A 102 -17.14 -3.83 -4.22
CA ASN A 102 -15.96 -3.55 -3.40
C ASN A 102 -16.31 -2.51 -2.33
N CYS A 103 -15.58 -2.53 -1.22
CA CYS A 103 -15.84 -1.67 -0.05
C CYS A 103 -15.01 -0.38 -0.05
N SER A 104 -14.65 0.14 -1.23
CA SER A 104 -13.79 1.32 -1.33
C SER A 104 -14.47 2.57 -0.74
N GLN A 105 -15.78 2.72 -0.92
CA GLN A 105 -16.53 3.85 -0.36
C GLN A 105 -16.48 3.86 1.17
N GLU A 106 -16.88 2.77 1.82
CA GLU A 106 -16.86 2.65 3.28
C GLU A 106 -15.44 2.74 3.85
N LEU A 107 -14.43 2.26 3.09
CA LEU A 107 -13.02 2.42 3.45
C LEU A 107 -12.60 3.91 3.43
N TYR A 108 -12.93 4.66 2.38
CA TYR A 108 -12.63 6.09 2.32
C TYR A 108 -13.37 6.88 3.39
N ASP A 109 -14.62 6.56 3.70
CA ASP A 109 -15.39 7.19 4.78
C ASP A 109 -14.74 6.95 6.16
N PHE A 110 -14.31 5.71 6.44
CA PHE A 110 -13.58 5.37 7.65
C PHE A 110 -12.20 6.05 7.73
N MET A 111 -11.38 5.96 6.67
CA MET A 111 -10.06 6.61 6.61
C MET A 111 -10.17 8.12 6.80
N HIS A 112 -11.12 8.77 6.13
CA HIS A 112 -11.36 10.21 6.27
C HIS A 112 -11.75 10.62 7.71
N CYS A 113 -12.38 9.74 8.48
CA CYS A 113 -12.63 9.95 9.90
C CYS A 113 -11.34 9.82 10.73
N VAL A 114 -10.57 8.74 10.52
CA VAL A 114 -9.31 8.46 11.22
C VAL A 114 -8.29 9.56 10.94
N ASP A 115 -8.07 9.97 9.68
CA ASP A 115 -7.10 11.00 9.30
C ASP A 115 -7.42 12.36 9.94
N LYS A 116 -8.71 12.73 10.05
CA LYS A 116 -9.15 13.94 10.78
C LYS A 116 -8.88 13.88 12.29
N CYS A 117 -8.67 12.70 12.84
CA CYS A 117 -8.31 12.48 14.24
C CYS A 117 -6.77 12.46 14.39
N VAL A 118 -6.08 11.66 13.58
CA VAL A 118 -4.62 11.47 13.58
C VAL A 118 -3.88 12.77 13.26
N SER A 119 -4.32 13.53 12.26
CA SER A 119 -3.68 14.80 11.82
C SER A 119 -3.55 15.85 12.93
N LYS A 120 -4.37 15.78 13.98
CA LYS A 120 -4.30 16.68 15.15
C LYS A 120 -3.19 16.32 16.14
N GLN A 121 -2.64 15.12 16.05
CA GLN A 121 -1.75 14.54 17.06
C GLN A 121 -0.41 14.08 16.48
N LEU A 122 -0.39 13.51 15.27
CA LEU A 122 0.79 12.88 14.66
C LEU A 122 2.02 13.80 14.62
N PHE A 123 1.87 15.02 14.10
CA PHE A 123 2.98 15.98 13.96
C PHE A 123 3.54 16.48 15.31
N SER A 124 2.92 16.17 16.44
CA SER A 124 3.50 16.43 17.77
C SER A 124 4.39 15.29 18.30
N LYS A 125 4.38 14.14 17.62
CA LYS A 125 5.16 12.93 17.96
C LYS A 125 6.41 12.77 17.09
N LEU A 126 6.35 13.24 15.84
CA LEU A 126 7.47 13.30 14.91
C LEU A 126 8.47 14.40 15.32
N LYS A 127 9.75 14.21 15.04
CA LYS A 127 10.86 15.14 15.34
C LYS A 127 11.64 15.49 14.07
#